data_AF-A0A351IXA3-F1
#
_entry.id   AF-A0A351IXA3-F1
#
_cell.length_a   1.000
_cell.length_b   1.000
_cell.length_c   1.000
_cell.angle_alpha   90.00
_cell.angle_beta   90.00
_cell.angle_gamma   90.00
#
_symmetry.space_group_name_H-M   'P 1'
#
loop_
_entity.id
_entity.type
_entity.pdbx_description
1 polymer ?
#
loop_
_entity_poly.entity_id
_entity_poly.type
_entity_poly.pdbx_seq_one_letter_code
_entity_poly.pdbx_strand_id
1 'polypeptide(L)'
;MTPLSLRSIAFHLEGTLLGEDCVVDTVGIDSRTLPRGGLFVALIGERNDGHDFIPSLVGRAEAVICQRKVDADIPQIVVLDTVEALGKLA
;
A
#
# COMPACT_ATOMS: atom_id res chain seq x y z
N MET A 1 12.20 13.05 1.42
CA MET A 1 11.90 11.93 0.49
C MET A 1 11.30 12.53 -0.75
N THR A 2 11.68 12.06 -1.93
CA THR A 2 11.12 12.54 -3.19
C THR A 2 9.69 11.99 -3.32
N PRO A 3 8.68 12.82 -3.61
CA PRO A 3 7.32 12.33 -3.85
C PRO A 3 7.33 11.30 -4.99
N LEU A 4 6.74 10.12 -4.74
CA LEU A 4 6.66 9.03 -5.72
C LEU A 4 5.20 8.80 -6.11
N SER A 5 4.93 8.64 -7.41
CA SER A 5 3.59 8.27 -7.86
C SER A 5 3.33 6.78 -7.69
N LEU A 6 2.07 6.41 -7.41
CA LEU A 6 1.66 5.02 -7.31
C LEU A 6 1.97 4.24 -8.58
N ARG A 7 1.83 4.87 -9.75
CA ARG A 7 2.18 4.23 -11.02
C ARG A 7 3.66 3.87 -11.12
N SER A 8 4.54 4.75 -10.66
CA SER A 8 5.99 4.49 -10.63
C SER A 8 6.32 3.37 -9.65
N ILE A 9 5.69 3.39 -8.48
CA ILE A 9 5.83 2.35 -7.45
C ILE A 9 5.34 1.01 -8.00
N ALA A 10 4.13 0.96 -8.57
CA ALA A 10 3.56 -0.26 -9.16
C ALA A 10 4.47 -0.83 -10.26
N PHE A 11 5.02 0.03 -11.14
CA PHE A 11 5.97 -0.39 -12.16
C PHE A 11 7.24 -1.01 -11.55
N HIS A 12 7.82 -0.38 -10.53
CA HIS A 12 9.03 -0.87 -9.87
C HIS A 12 8.80 -2.19 -9.10
N LEU A 13 7.61 -2.35 -8.54
CA LEU A 13 7.21 -3.54 -7.79
C LEU A 13 6.66 -4.67 -8.66
N GLU A 14 6.60 -4.47 -9.98
CA GLU A 14 5.94 -5.39 -10.92
C GLU A 14 4.48 -5.68 -10.52
N GLY A 15 3.85 -4.68 -9.90
CA GLY A 15 2.49 -4.72 -9.38
C GLY A 15 1.48 -4.08 -10.33
N THR A 16 0.20 -4.35 -10.06
CA THR A 16 -0.92 -3.77 -10.79
C THR A 16 -1.57 -2.66 -9.96
N LEU A 17 -1.56 -1.43 -10.48
CA LEU A 17 -2.32 -0.32 -9.89
C LEU A 17 -3.81 -0.45 -10.20
N LEU A 18 -4.63 -0.44 -9.16
CA LEU A 18 -6.08 -0.37 -9.18
C LEU A 18 -6.54 0.95 -8.55
N GLY A 19 -7.37 1.70 -9.26
CA GLY A 19 -7.84 3.03 -8.83
C GLY A 19 -7.03 4.17 -9.45
N GLU A 20 -7.10 5.35 -8.83
CA GLU A 20 -6.45 6.56 -9.32
C GLU A 20 -4.96 6.59 -8.96
N ASP A 21 -4.14 7.19 -9.84
CA ASP A 21 -2.73 7.45 -9.56
C ASP A 21 -2.62 8.67 -8.65
N CYS A 22 -1.89 8.54 -7.55
CA CYS A 22 -1.64 9.63 -6.62
C CYS A 22 -0.16 9.65 -6.21
N VAL A 23 0.23 10.69 -5.48
CA VAL A 23 1.59 10.86 -4.97
C VAL A 23 1.60 10.52 -3.49
N VAL A 24 2.59 9.72 -3.08
CA VAL A 24 2.81 9.35 -1.68
C VAL A 24 4.18 9.82 -1.22
N ASP A 25 4.23 10.24 0.05
CA ASP A 25 5.44 10.80 0.66
C ASP A 25 6.13 9.82 1.61
N THR A 26 5.36 8.86 2.13
CA THR A 26 5.83 7.89 3.13
C THR A 26 5.25 6.51 2.87
N VAL A 27 5.98 5.48 3.27
CA VAL A 27 5.55 4.09 3.22
C VAL A 27 5.56 3.55 4.66
N GLY A 28 4.53 2.80 5.05
CA GLY A 28 4.45 2.24 6.39
C GLY A 28 3.65 0.94 6.45
N ILE A 29 3.93 0.12 7.46
CA ILE A 29 3.30 -1.20 7.66
C ILE A 29 2.36 -1.23 8.89
N ASP A 30 2.33 -0.15 9.68
CA ASP A 30 1.45 -0.01 10.84
C ASP A 30 0.45 1.12 10.59
N SER A 31 -0.82 0.75 10.45
CA SER A 31 -1.93 1.67 10.19
C SER A 31 -2.13 2.69 11.32
N ARG A 32 -1.59 2.44 12.52
CA ARG A 32 -1.71 3.32 13.69
C ARG A 32 -0.72 4.47 13.67
N THR A 33 0.40 4.33 12.96
CA THR A 33 1.48 5.34 12.90
C THR A 33 1.65 5.96 11.51
N LEU A 34 0.94 5.46 10.50
CA LEU A 34 0.99 5.98 9.14
C LEU A 34 0.45 7.43 9.10
N PRO A 35 1.25 8.40 8.61
CA PRO A 35 0.80 9.79 8.48
C PRO A 35 -0.15 9.95 7.28
N ARG A 36 -0.82 11.11 7.20
CA ARG A 36 -1.50 11.54 5.98
C ARG A 36 -0.50 11.59 4.82
N GLY A 37 -0.92 11.26 3.60
CA GLY A 37 0.01 11.12 2.48
C GLY A 37 0.73 9.76 2.43
N GLY A 38 0.37 8.82 3.31
CA GLY A 38 1.06 7.55 3.46
C GLY A 38 0.54 6.43 2.56
N LEU A 39 1.47 5.56 2.15
CA LEU A 39 1.23 4.28 1.49
C LEU A 39 1.33 3.15 2.52
N PHE A 40 0.22 2.45 2.76
CA PHE A 40 0.18 1.33 3.69
C PHE A 40 0.58 0.01 2.99
N VAL A 41 1.43 -0.80 3.60
CA VAL A 41 1.77 -2.15 3.09
C VAL A 41 1.08 -3.21 3.93
N ALA A 42 0.12 -3.91 3.32
CA ALA A 42 -0.66 -4.97 3.97
C ALA A 42 0.14 -6.28 4.05
N LEU A 43 0.92 -6.42 5.13
CA LEU A 43 1.67 -7.65 5.41
C LEU A 43 0.78 -8.72 6.03
N ILE A 44 0.99 -9.99 5.65
CA ILE A 44 0.40 -11.15 6.33
C ILE A 44 1.38 -11.60 7.43
N GLY A 45 1.00 -11.41 8.69
CA GLY A 45 1.73 -11.92 9.85
C GLY A 45 1.14 -13.23 10.37
N GLU A 46 1.82 -13.85 11.34
CA GLU A 46 1.35 -15.12 11.93
C GLU A 46 -0.02 -15.02 12.61
N ARG A 47 -0.39 -13.84 13.12
CA ARG A 47 -1.63 -13.61 13.90
C ARG A 47 -2.62 -12.66 13.24
N ASN A 48 -2.17 -11.83 12.31
CA ASN A 48 -2.98 -10.75 11.74
C ASN A 48 -2.71 -10.67 10.24
N ASP A 49 -3.77 -10.48 9.47
CA ASP A 49 -3.68 -10.17 8.05
C ASP A 49 -3.86 -8.64 7.86
N GLY A 50 -2.82 -7.97 7.33
CA GLY A 50 -2.83 -6.55 7.01
C GLY A 50 -3.99 -6.13 6.09
N HIS A 51 -4.49 -7.06 5.27
CA HIS A 51 -5.58 -6.81 4.33
C HIS A 51 -6.90 -6.49 5.04
N ASP A 52 -7.12 -7.06 6.23
CA ASP A 52 -8.33 -6.84 7.01
C ASP A 52 -8.43 -5.38 7.50
N PHE A 53 -7.31 -4.65 7.52
CA PHE A 53 -7.27 -3.24 7.90
C PHE A 53 -7.51 -2.27 6.74
N ILE A 54 -7.46 -2.73 5.48
CA ILE A 54 -7.61 -1.86 4.30
C ILE A 54 -8.91 -1.02 4.33
N PRO A 55 -10.09 -1.58 4.68
CA PRO A 55 -11.32 -0.78 4.77
C PRO A 55 -11.24 0.36 5.79
N SER A 56 -10.46 0.17 6.86
CA SER A 56 -10.29 1.20 7.92
C SER A 56 -9.35 2.34 7.51
N LEU A 57 -8.61 2.17 6.40
CA LEU A 57 -7.64 3.13 5.89
C LEU A 57 -8.23 4.13 4.90
N VAL A 58 -9.48 3.91 4.45
CA VAL A 58 -10.20 4.85 3.58
C VAL A 58 -10.27 6.23 4.24
N GLY A 59 -9.71 7.25 3.58
CA GLY A 59 -9.61 8.61 4.12
C GLY A 59 -8.51 8.84 5.17
N ARG A 60 -7.69 7.83 5.48
CA ARG A 60 -6.53 7.92 6.38
C ARG A 60 -5.21 7.75 5.63
N ALA A 61 -5.13 6.77 4.73
CA ALA A 61 -4.02 6.54 3.82
C ALA A 61 -4.40 7.00 2.41
N GLU A 62 -3.40 7.35 1.60
CA GLU A 62 -3.62 7.70 0.19
C GLU A 62 -3.76 6.46 -0.68
N ALA A 63 -3.10 5.37 -0.30
CA ALA A 63 -3.10 4.12 -1.05
C ALA A 63 -2.62 2.95 -0.19
N VAL A 64 -2.79 1.74 -0.72
CA VAL A 64 -2.31 0.50 -0.10
C VAL A 64 -1.53 -0.38 -1.09
N ILE A 65 -0.54 -1.12 -0.61
CA ILE A 65 0.07 -2.27 -1.29
C ILE A 65 -0.49 -3.54 -0.66
N CYS A 66 -0.97 -4.46 -1.48
CA CYS A 66 -1.62 -5.69 -1.04
C CYS A 66 -1.31 -6.85 -1.98
N GLN A 67 -1.47 -8.09 -1.50
CA GLN A 67 -1.33 -9.29 -2.34
C GLN A 67 -2.61 -9.63 -3.11
N ARG A 68 -3.74 -9.09 -2.67
CA ARG A 68 -5.05 -9.31 -3.29
C ARG A 68 -5.88 -8.04 -3.23
N LYS A 69 -6.69 -7.82 -4.27
CA LYS A 69 -7.69 -6.75 -4.29
C LYS A 69 -8.65 -6.92 -3.10
N VAL A 70 -8.83 -5.85 -2.34
CA VAL A 70 -9.88 -5.74 -1.31
C VAL A 70 -10.97 -4.80 -1.82
N ASP A 71 -12.23 -5.06 -1.46
CA ASP A 71 -13.33 -4.17 -1.82
C ASP A 71 -13.34 -2.95 -0.87
N ALA A 72 -12.60 -1.91 -1.27
CA ALA A 72 -12.45 -0.67 -0.52
C ALA A 72 -12.19 0.49 -1.48
N ASP A 73 -12.78 1.65 -1.17
CA ASP A 73 -12.64 2.89 -1.95
C ASP A 73 -11.30 3.59 -1.63
N ILE A 74 -10.21 2.92 -1.98
CA ILE A 74 -8.83 3.40 -1.82
C ILE A 74 -7.97 2.80 -2.95
N PRO A 75 -7.05 3.57 -3.56
CA PRO A 75 -6.11 3.04 -4.54
C PRO A 75 -5.28 1.88 -3.99
N GLN A 76 -5.08 0.84 -4.80
CA GLN A 76 -4.40 -0.39 -4.39
C GLN A 76 -3.34 -0.78 -5.42
N ILE A 77 -2.14 -1.09 -4.96
CA ILE A 77 -1.10 -1.73 -5.75
C ILE A 77 -1.11 -3.21 -5.38
N VAL A 78 -1.57 -4.05 -6.31
CA VAL A 78 -1.61 -5.50 -6.12
C VAL A 78 -0.29 -6.10 -6.59
N VAL A 79 0.43 -6.74 -5.67
CA VAL A 79 1.72 -7.41 -5.91
C VAL A 79 1.60 -8.91 -5.62
N LEU A 80 2.57 -9.72 -6.05
CA LEU A 80 2.61 -11.14 -5.70
C LEU A 80 2.98 -11.35 -4.23
N ASP A 81 3.97 -10.61 -3.74
CA ASP A 81 4.46 -10.71 -2.36
C ASP A 81 4.71 -9.32 -1.75
N THR A 82 3.98 -9.01 -0.67
CA THR A 82 4.08 -7.73 0.04
C THR A 82 5.36 -7.58 0.86
N VAL A 83 5.98 -8.69 1.31
CA VAL A 83 7.26 -8.69 2.02
C VAL A 83 8.38 -8.38 1.03
N GLU A 84 8.37 -9.03 -0.13
CA GLU A 84 9.34 -8.73 -1.21
C GLU A 84 9.17 -7.28 -1.68
N ALA A 85 7.93 -6.84 -1.89
CA ALA A 85 7.64 -5.47 -2.28
C ALA A 85 8.16 -4.45 -1.25
N LEU A 86 7.97 -4.70 0.05
CA LEU A 86 8.53 -3.86 1.10
C LEU A 86 10.06 -3.82 1.04
N GLY A 87 10.72 -4.95 0.77
CA GLY A 87 12.16 -5.02 0.59
C GLY A 87 12.67 -4.22 -0.62
N LYS A 88 11.91 -4.17 -1.71
CA LYS A 88 12.22 -3.35 -2.90
C LYS A 88 12.02 -1.83 -2.68
N LEU A 89 11.24 -1.44 -1.67
CA LEU A 89 10.97 -0.03 -1.33
C LEU A 89 11.97 0.59 -0.35
N ALA A 90 12.74 -0.24 0.35
CA ALA A 90 13.74 0.17 1.35
C ALA A 90 15.06 0.59 0.68
#